data_AF-A0A956KQM3-F1
#
_entry.id   AF-A0A956KQM3-F1
#
_cell.length_a   1.000
_cell.length_b   1.000
_cell.length_c   1.000
_cell.angle_alpha   90.00
_cell.angle_beta   90.00
_cell.angle_gamma   90.00
#
_symmetry.space_group_name_H-M   'P 1'
#
loop_
_entity.id
_entity.type
_entity.pdbx_description
1 polymer ?
#
loop_
_entity_poly.entity_id
_entity_poly.type
_entity_poly.pdbx_seq_one_letter_code
_entity_poly.pdbx_strand_id
1 'polypeptide(L)'
;MNTVGVMGKGLAQEFKRRYPTMFTRYQEHCKSGSLTIGKLYLYRSPNKWVLNFPTKQHWKNPSEIEWIEAGLQKFVAEYEEQGISSVSFPQLGCGNGGLDWAEVKPLMDHYL
;
A
#
# COMPACT_ATOMS: atom_id res chain seq x y z
N MET A 1 2.28 0.87 -2.98
CA MET A 1 3.51 0.35 -3.66
C MET A 1 3.14 -0.61 -4.78
N ASN A 2 4.12 -1.24 -5.45
CA ASN A 2 3.87 -2.29 -6.46
C ASN A 2 4.09 -3.70 -5.89
N THR A 3 3.80 -4.74 -6.67
CA THR A 3 3.97 -6.15 -6.26
C THR A 3 5.23 -6.80 -6.85
N VAL A 4 6.14 -6.03 -7.46
CA VAL A 4 7.40 -6.52 -8.05
C VAL A 4 8.64 -6.13 -7.25
N GLY A 5 8.47 -5.69 -6.00
CA GLY A 5 9.59 -5.48 -5.07
C GLY A 5 10.42 -4.21 -5.31
N VAL A 6 9.86 -3.17 -5.95
CA VAL A 6 10.58 -1.94 -6.28
C VAL A 6 10.03 -0.73 -5.52
N MET A 7 10.87 -0.02 -4.78
CA MET A 7 10.53 1.27 -4.16
C MET A 7 11.48 2.37 -4.64
N GLY A 8 11.25 2.85 -5.87
CA GLY A 8 12.22 3.69 -6.59
C GLY A 8 11.93 5.19 -6.63
N LYS A 9 10.69 5.64 -6.37
CA LYS A 9 10.29 7.06 -6.43
C LYS A 9 9.19 7.38 -5.41
N GLY A 10 9.00 8.68 -5.15
CA GLY A 10 7.91 9.22 -4.33
C GLY A 10 7.92 8.67 -2.90
N LEU A 11 6.73 8.52 -2.30
CA LEU A 11 6.58 8.01 -0.93
C LEU A 11 7.27 6.67 -0.72
N ALA A 12 7.15 5.74 -1.69
CA ALA A 12 7.77 4.42 -1.56
C ALA A 12 9.30 4.50 -1.37
N GLN A 13 9.98 5.37 -2.11
CA GLN A 13 11.44 5.57 -1.96
C GLN A 13 11.80 6.11 -0.57
N GLU A 14 11.01 7.04 -0.06
CA GLU A 14 11.24 7.60 1.27
C GLU A 14 11.02 6.56 2.38
N PHE A 15 9.98 5.71 2.26
CA PHE A 15 9.78 4.59 3.19
C PHE A 15 10.89 3.54 3.11
N LYS A 16 11.43 3.25 1.92
CA LYS A 16 12.63 2.40 1.77
C LYS A 16 13.83 2.97 2.51
N ARG A 17 14.06 4.29 2.42
CA ARG A 17 15.17 4.97 3.09
C ARG A 17 15.02 4.95 4.61
N ARG A 18 13.80 5.18 5.11
CA ARG A 18 13.51 5.21 6.56
C ARG A 18 13.44 3.82 7.20
N TYR A 19 12.98 2.81 6.45
CA TYR A 19 12.73 1.46 6.96
C TYR A 19 13.40 0.40 6.05
N PRO A 20 14.74 0.30 6.03
CA PRO A 20 15.45 -0.61 5.14
C PRO A 20 15.10 -2.09 5.41
N THR A 21 14.94 -2.49 6.69
CA THR A 21 14.51 -3.85 7.04
C THR A 21 13.10 -4.18 6.56
N MET A 22 12.19 -3.20 6.59
CA MET A 22 10.85 -3.35 6.02
C MET A 22 10.94 -3.61 4.52
N PHE A 23 11.78 -2.84 3.81
CA PHE A 23 11.98 -2.99 2.38
C PHE A 23 12.50 -4.39 2.02
N THR A 24 13.48 -4.92 2.75
CA THR A 24 13.97 -6.30 2.53
C THR A 24 12.85 -7.32 2.63
N ARG A 25 12.04 -7.28 3.70
CA ARG A 25 10.89 -8.18 3.87
C ARG A 25 9.82 -7.98 2.81
N TYR A 26 9.55 -6.73 2.43
CA TYR A 26 8.64 -6.42 1.33
C TYR A 26 9.10 -7.07 0.01
N GLN A 27 10.41 -7.08 -0.28
CA GLN A 27 10.94 -7.76 -1.47
C GLN A 27 10.76 -9.28 -1.39
N GLU A 28 10.95 -9.88 -0.22
CA GLU A 28 10.69 -11.31 0.01
C GLU A 28 9.21 -11.65 -0.20
N HIS A 29 8.31 -10.80 0.29
CA HIS A 29 6.86 -10.96 0.08
C HIS A 29 6.45 -10.84 -1.39
N CYS A 30 7.05 -9.91 -2.14
CA CYS A 30 6.83 -9.80 -3.58
C CYS A 30 7.37 -11.03 -4.33
N LYS A 31 8.61 -11.45 -4.02
CA LYS A 31 9.27 -12.59 -4.67
C LYS A 31 8.54 -13.91 -4.45
N SER A 32 7.97 -14.10 -3.25
CA SER A 32 7.19 -15.29 -2.90
C SER A 32 5.74 -15.27 -3.43
N GLY A 33 5.27 -14.14 -3.99
CA GLY A 33 3.87 -13.98 -4.38
C GLY A 33 2.89 -13.86 -3.20
N SER A 34 3.40 -13.72 -1.97
CA SER A 34 2.55 -13.54 -0.79
C SER A 34 1.95 -12.13 -0.71
N LEU A 35 2.56 -11.13 -1.38
CA LEU A 35 2.01 -9.78 -1.52
C LEU A 35 1.58 -9.51 -2.98
N THR A 36 0.27 -9.48 -3.19
CA THR A 36 -0.40 -9.18 -4.48
C THR A 36 -1.44 -8.08 -4.29
N ILE A 37 -2.11 -7.64 -5.35
CA ILE A 37 -3.28 -6.75 -5.22
C ILE A 37 -4.30 -7.36 -4.25
N GLY A 38 -4.91 -6.52 -3.41
CA GLY A 38 -5.86 -6.93 -2.37
C GLY A 38 -5.25 -7.63 -1.16
N LYS A 39 -3.91 -7.78 -1.09
CA LYS A 39 -3.21 -8.26 0.11
C LYS A 39 -2.39 -7.13 0.71
N LEU A 40 -2.41 -7.04 2.04
CA LEU A 40 -1.70 -6.00 2.78
C LEU A 40 -0.57 -6.61 3.60
N TYR A 41 0.52 -5.86 3.78
CA TYR A 41 1.62 -6.28 4.64
C TYR A 41 1.91 -5.21 5.71
N LEU A 42 1.51 -5.50 6.95
CA LEU A 42 1.78 -4.65 8.10
C LEU A 42 3.18 -4.90 8.66
N TYR A 43 4.07 -3.93 8.49
CA TYR A 43 5.36 -3.91 9.17
C TYR A 43 5.27 -3.14 10.49
N ARG A 44 5.58 -3.81 11.60
CA ARG A 44 5.62 -3.19 12.94
C ARG A 44 7.05 -2.77 13.27
N SER A 45 7.20 -1.50 13.65
CA SER A 45 8.45 -0.96 14.21
C SER A 45 8.16 -0.28 15.56
N PRO A 46 9.17 -0.07 16.42
CA PRO A 46 8.97 0.61 17.71
C PRO A 46 8.40 2.03 17.59
N ASN A 47 8.66 2.73 16.47
CA ASN A 47 8.24 4.12 16.30
C ASN A 47 6.84 4.23 15.67
N LYS A 48 6.69 3.68 14.46
CA LYS A 48 5.44 3.72 13.68
C LYS A 48 5.30 2.46 12.85
N TRP A 49 4.07 2.00 12.68
CA TRP A 49 3.79 0.87 11.81
C TRP A 49 3.63 1.36 10.37
N VAL A 50 4.00 0.51 9.41
CA VAL A 50 3.91 0.80 7.98
C VAL A 50 3.07 -0.29 7.33
N LEU A 51 1.88 0.09 6.86
CA LEU A 51 1.03 -0.79 6.09
C LEU A 51 1.41 -0.70 4.62
N ASN A 52 2.02 -1.76 4.10
CA ASN A 52 2.35 -1.87 2.70
C ASN A 52 1.07 -2.21 1.92
N PHE A 53 0.57 -1.21 1.20
CA PHE A 53 -0.66 -1.26 0.41
C PHE A 53 -0.31 -1.32 -1.10
N PRO A 54 -0.46 -2.47 -1.76
CA PRO A 54 -0.26 -2.58 -3.20
C PRO A 54 -1.31 -1.77 -3.97
N THR A 55 -0.85 -0.79 -4.72
CA THR A 55 -1.67 0.06 -5.61
C THR A 55 -1.28 -0.17 -7.07
N LYS A 56 -0.34 -1.07 -7.34
CA LYS A 56 0.15 -1.39 -8.69
C LYS A 56 0.62 -2.83 -8.75
N GLN A 57 0.47 -3.49 -9.89
CA GLN A 57 1.21 -4.73 -10.14
C GLN A 57 2.67 -4.43 -10.47
N HIS A 58 2.91 -3.77 -11.60
CA HIS A 58 4.25 -3.35 -12.04
C HIS A 58 4.41 -1.84 -11.89
N TRP A 59 5.59 -1.37 -11.45
CA TRP A 59 5.82 0.06 -11.18
C TRP A 59 5.74 0.97 -12.41
N LYS A 60 5.98 0.41 -13.61
CA LYS A 60 5.91 1.11 -14.90
C LYS A 60 4.48 1.44 -15.36
N ASN A 61 3.49 0.67 -14.91
CA ASN A 61 2.11 0.78 -15.39
C ASN A 61 1.30 1.71 -14.47
N PRO A 62 0.20 2.31 -14.94
CA PRO A 62 -0.73 3.06 -14.08
C PRO A 62 -1.35 2.17 -12.98
N SER A 63 -2.00 2.82 -12.02
CA SER A 63 -2.86 2.16 -11.03
C SER A 63 -4.25 1.99 -11.64
N GLU A 64 -4.99 1.00 -11.16
CA GLU A 64 -6.41 0.80 -11.45
C GLU A 64 -7.22 1.08 -10.19
N ILE A 65 -8.45 1.57 -10.32
CA ILE A 65 -9.29 1.98 -9.19
C ILE A 65 -9.73 0.75 -8.36
N GLU A 66 -9.98 -0.36 -9.05
CA GLU A 66 -10.36 -1.66 -8.48
C GLU A 66 -9.27 -2.22 -7.57
N TRP A 67 -7.99 -1.88 -7.82
CA TRP A 67 -6.89 -2.30 -6.96
C TRP A 67 -6.87 -1.52 -5.64
N ILE A 68 -7.31 -0.26 -5.68
CA ILE A 68 -7.46 0.56 -4.48
C ILE A 68 -8.63 0.03 -3.66
N GLU A 69 -9.76 -0.23 -4.30
CA GLU A 69 -10.94 -0.80 -3.65
C GLU A 69 -10.62 -2.15 -2.98
N ALA A 70 -9.99 -3.08 -3.70
CA ALA A 70 -9.63 -4.39 -3.15
C ALA A 70 -8.73 -4.27 -1.91
N GLY A 71 -7.80 -3.30 -1.90
CA GLY A 71 -6.95 -3.05 -0.74
C GLY A 71 -7.70 -2.41 0.43
N LEU A 72 -8.67 -1.53 0.17
CA LEU A 72 -9.51 -0.91 1.20
C LEU A 72 -10.46 -1.92 1.84
N GLN A 73 -11.12 -2.76 1.02
CA GLN A 73 -11.91 -3.89 1.49
C GLN A 73 -11.10 -4.79 2.43
N LYS A 74 -9.87 -5.12 2.03
CA LYS A 74 -8.97 -5.92 2.86
C LYS A 74 -8.60 -5.22 4.16
N PHE A 75 -8.35 -3.92 4.11
CA PHE A 75 -8.01 -3.13 5.30
C PHE A 75 -9.16 -3.14 6.30
N VAL A 76 -10.38 -2.81 5.88
CA VAL A 76 -11.57 -2.79 6.74
C VAL A 76 -11.85 -4.16 7.34
N ALA A 77 -11.61 -5.24 6.60
CA ALA A 77 -11.81 -6.59 7.10
C ALA A 77 -10.83 -7.02 8.20
N GLU A 78 -9.66 -6.39 8.33
CA GLU A 78 -8.57 -6.90 9.20
C GLU A 78 -8.01 -5.88 10.19
N TYR A 79 -8.31 -4.58 10.07
CA TYR A 79 -7.62 -3.54 10.85
C TYR A 79 -7.77 -3.73 12.36
N GLU A 80 -8.96 -4.12 12.83
CA GLU A 80 -9.24 -4.38 14.25
C GLU A 80 -8.46 -5.58 14.77
N GLU A 81 -8.50 -6.70 14.04
CA GLU A 81 -7.77 -7.92 14.38
C GLU A 81 -6.25 -7.69 14.39
N GLN A 82 -5.77 -6.78 13.53
CA GLN A 82 -4.37 -6.37 13.49
C GLN A 82 -3.98 -5.36 14.57
N GLY A 83 -4.95 -4.87 15.37
CA GLY A 83 -4.75 -3.92 16.47
C GLY A 83 -4.51 -2.48 16.00
N ILE A 84 -4.99 -2.11 14.82
CA ILE A 84 -4.85 -0.76 14.27
C ILE A 84 -6.00 0.10 14.82
N SER A 85 -5.69 1.09 15.66
CA SER A 85 -6.68 2.04 16.19
C SER A 85 -6.67 3.39 15.46
N SER A 86 -5.62 3.67 14.68
CA SER A 86 -5.49 4.90 13.90
C SER A 86 -4.56 4.67 12.71
N VAL A 87 -4.86 5.32 11.59
CA VAL A 87 -4.09 5.19 10.36
C VAL A 87 -4.17 6.49 9.57
N SER A 88 -3.11 6.81 8.82
CA SER A 88 -3.07 7.92 7.87
C SER A 88 -2.86 7.37 6.47
N PHE A 89 -3.74 7.71 5.54
CA PHE A 89 -3.60 7.33 4.14
C PHE A 89 -3.12 8.50 3.28
N PRO A 90 -2.21 8.26 2.32
CA PRO A 90 -1.98 9.21 1.23
C PRO A 90 -3.12 9.10 0.19
N GLN A 91 -3.10 9.95 -0.83
CA GLN A 91 -3.95 9.80 -2.01
C GLN A 91 -3.56 8.53 -2.78
N LEU A 92 -4.25 7.42 -2.51
CA LEU A 92 -3.90 6.09 -3.01
C LEU A 92 -4.02 6.01 -4.54
N GLY A 93 -3.02 5.46 -5.22
CA GLY A 93 -3.05 5.31 -6.68
C GLY A 93 -2.98 6.62 -7.48
N CYS A 94 -3.02 7.79 -6.83
CA CYS A 94 -2.80 9.09 -7.47
C CYS A 94 -1.30 9.35 -7.76
N GLY A 95 -1.01 10.50 -8.37
CA GLY A 95 0.35 10.95 -8.70
C GLY A 95 1.03 9.98 -9.66
N ASN A 96 2.00 9.20 -9.18
CA ASN A 96 2.68 8.19 -10.01
C ASN A 96 1.73 7.11 -10.53
N GLY A 97 0.60 6.86 -9.88
CA GLY A 97 -0.40 5.89 -10.34
C GLY A 97 -1.40 6.45 -11.35
N GLY A 98 -1.50 7.77 -11.49
CA GLY A 98 -2.33 8.41 -12.52
C GLY A 98 -3.83 8.42 -12.27
N LEU A 99 -4.33 7.89 -11.15
CA LEU A 99 -5.74 8.03 -10.80
C LEU A 99 -6.09 9.48 -10.43
N ASP A 100 -7.29 9.91 -10.79
CA ASP A 100 -7.83 11.20 -10.37
C ASP A 100 -8.25 11.15 -8.90
N TRP A 101 -7.85 12.16 -8.14
CA TRP A 101 -8.24 12.28 -6.74
C TRP A 101 -9.75 12.46 -6.57
N ALA A 102 -10.43 13.07 -7.56
CA ALA A 102 -11.89 13.20 -7.55
C ALA A 102 -12.62 11.85 -7.60
N GLU A 103 -11.98 10.80 -8.14
CA GLU A 103 -12.51 9.43 -8.17
C GLU A 103 -12.07 8.62 -6.96
N VAL A 104 -10.82 8.77 -6.51
CA VAL A 104 -10.27 8.01 -5.39
C VAL A 104 -10.83 8.47 -4.05
N LYS A 105 -11.05 9.78 -3.86
CA LYS A 105 -11.50 10.30 -2.56
C LYS A 105 -12.85 9.73 -2.13
N PRO A 106 -13.92 9.76 -2.96
CA PRO A 106 -15.21 9.19 -2.57
C PRO A 106 -15.12 7.71 -2.23
N LEU A 107 -14.27 6.95 -2.94
CA LEU A 107 -14.01 5.55 -2.64
C LEU A 107 -13.35 5.39 -1.26
N MET A 108 -12.34 6.19 -0.95
CA MET A 108 -11.70 6.15 0.37
C MET A 108 -12.67 6.54 1.49
N ASP A 109 -13.47 7.59 1.31
CA ASP A 109 -14.48 8.02 2.29
C ASP A 109 -15.58 6.95 2.51
N HIS A 110 -15.84 6.09 1.53
CA HIS A 110 -16.82 5.00 1.68
C HIS A 110 -16.34 3.89 2.62
N TYR A 111 -15.03 3.61 2.65
CA TYR A 111 -14.45 2.51 3.42
C TYR A 111 -13.84 2.93 4.77
N LEU A 112 -13.48 4.21 4.96
CA LEU A 112 -12.70 4.69 6.11
C LEU A 112 -13.49 5.66 6.98
#